data_AF-A0A1B8HNT1-F1
#
_entry.id   AF-A0A1B8HNT1-F1
#
_cell.length_a   1.000
_cell.length_b   1.000
_cell.length_c   1.000
_cell.angle_alpha   90.00
_cell.angle_beta   90.00
_cell.angle_gamma   90.00
#
_symmetry.space_group_name_H-M   'P 1'
#
loop_
_entity.id
_entity.type
_entity.pdbx_description
1 polymer ?
#
loop_
_entity_poly.entity_id
_entity_poly.type
_entity_poly.pdbx_seq_one_letter_code
_entity_poly.pdbx_strand_id
1 'polypeptide(L)' 'MTPQEAENGRRTIARECYHELDANRPLNDDKRRAILQSYLEEFTRMLTEYHFKRSVPALWLNVYVRMIEKEKKYG' A
#
# COMPACT_ATOMS: atom_id res chain seq x y z
N MET A 1 17.16 -9.45 -2.86
CA MET A 1 15.81 -9.48 -2.30
C MET A 1 15.14 -10.79 -2.70
N THR A 2 14.82 -11.62 -1.74
CA THR A 2 14.04 -12.84 -1.95
C THR A 2 12.56 -12.48 -2.20
N PRO A 3 11.75 -13.38 -2.78
CA PRO A 3 10.31 -13.13 -2.93
C PRO A 3 9.60 -12.82 -1.60
N GLN A 4 10.05 -13.44 -0.50
CA GLN A 4 9.54 -13.18 0.85
C GLN A 4 9.94 -11.80 1.38
N GLU A 5 11.20 -11.39 1.20
CA GLU A 5 11.64 -10.04 1.59
C GLU A 5 10.86 -8.96 0.84
N ALA A 6 10.61 -9.17 -0.46
CA ALA A 6 9.82 -8.25 -1.27
C ALA A 6 8.36 -8.17 -0.79
N GLU A 7 7.76 -9.31 -0.44
CA GLU A 7 6.40 -9.36 0.11
C GLU A 7 6.29 -8.67 1.47
N ASN A 8 7.24 -8.94 2.35
CA ASN A 8 7.32 -8.29 3.66
C ASN A 8 7.50 -6.78 3.51
N GLY A 9 8.32 -6.33 2.55
CA GLY A 9 8.49 -4.92 2.22
C GLY A 9 7.17 -4.27 1.76
N ARG A 10 6.48 -4.87 0.78
CA ARG A 10 5.17 -4.37 0.29
C ARG A 10 4.14 -4.28 1.42
N ARG A 11 4.05 -5.30 2.27
CA ARG A 11 3.12 -5.33 3.41
C ARG A 11 3.46 -4.30 4.48
N THR A 12 4.75 -4.02 4.71
CA THR A 12 5.21 -3.02 5.68
C THR A 12 4.80 -1.62 5.23
N ILE A 13 5.15 -1.25 3.99
CA ILE A 13 4.80 0.06 3.42
C ILE A 13 3.28 0.26 3.39
N ALA A 14 2.53 -0.77 2.98
CA ALA A 14 1.07 -0.70 2.96
C ALA A 14 0.44 -0.58 4.36
N ARG A 15 1.07 -1.16 5.40
CA ARG A 15 0.62 -1.01 6.78
C ARG A 15 0.87 0.39 7.30
N GLU A 16 2.03 0.98 7.02
CA GLU A 16 2.31 2.38 7.37
C GLU A 16 1.36 3.33 6.66
N CYS A 17 1.15 3.13 5.35
CA CYS A 17 0.15 3.87 4.59
C CYS A 17 -1.25 3.75 5.18
N TYR A 18 -1.67 2.54 5.57
CA TYR A 18 -2.95 2.33 6.25
C TYR A 18 -3.02 3.09 7.58
N HIS A 19 -1.97 3.05 8.41
CA HIS A 19 -1.95 3.77 9.69
C HIS A 19 -2.04 5.28 9.50
N GLU A 20 -1.34 5.85 8.51
CA GLU A 20 -1.45 7.27 8.22
C GLU A 20 -2.85 7.64 7.70
N LEU A 21 -3.43 6.80 6.83
CA LEU A 21 -4.81 6.99 6.36
C LEU A 21 -5.83 6.93 7.51
N ASP A 22 -5.66 6.01 8.45
CA ASP A 22 -6.55 5.84 9.60
C ASP A 22 -6.43 7.00 10.60
N ALA A 23 -5.20 7.42 10.92
CA ALA A 23 -4.91 8.54 11.82
C ALA A 23 -5.45 9.90 11.31
N ASN A 24 -5.66 10.03 9.99
CA ASN A 24 -6.16 11.25 9.37
C ASN A 24 -7.67 11.22 9.05
N ARG A 25 -8.43 10.24 9.58
CA ARG A 25 -9.89 10.18 9.38
C ARG A 25 -10.61 11.33 10.12
N PRO A 26 -11.65 11.94 9.53
CA PRO A 26 -12.18 11.68 8.19
C PRO A 26 -11.29 12.28 7.08
N LEU A 27 -11.04 11.48 6.04
CA LEU A 27 -10.27 11.88 4.87
C LEU A 27 -11.19 12.40 3.77
N ASN A 28 -10.79 13.49 3.11
CA ASN A 28 -11.30 13.82 1.78
C ASN A 28 -10.43 13.15 0.70
N ASP A 29 -10.91 13.14 -0.55
CA ASP A 29 -10.23 12.46 -1.65
C ASP A 29 -8.82 13.02 -1.91
N ASP A 30 -8.62 14.33 -1.74
CA ASP A 30 -7.32 14.98 -1.94
C ASP A 30 -6.28 14.54 -0.90
N LYS A 31 -6.64 14.57 0.39
CA LYS A 31 -5.77 14.08 1.48
C LYS A 31 -5.47 12.60 1.32
N ARG A 32 -6.48 11.79 0.97
CA ARG A 32 -6.30 10.36 0.70
C ARG A 32 -5.30 10.15 -0.45
N ARG A 33 -5.42 10.92 -1.54
CA ARG A 33 -4.51 10.82 -2.69
C ARG A 33 -3.10 11.25 -2.31
N ALA A 34 -2.94 12.34 -1.57
CA ALA A 34 -1.64 12.84 -1.13
C ALA A 34 -0.89 11.81 -0.28
N ILE A 35 -1.58 11.19 0.69
CA ILE A 35 -1.01 10.11 1.52
C ILE A 35 -0.65 8.91 0.65
N LEU A 36 -1.54 8.43 -0.23
CA LEU A 36 -1.19 7.31 -1.11
C LEU A 36 0.01 7.61 -2.01
N GLN A 37 0.16 8.86 -2.45
CA GLN A 37 1.24 9.27 -3.33
C GLN A 37 2.59 9.35 -2.61
N SER A 38 2.63 9.73 -1.32
CA SER A 38 3.88 9.75 -0.54
C SER A 38 4.50 8.35 -0.39
N TYR A 39 3.66 7.32 -0.26
CA TYR A 39 4.11 5.92 -0.16
C TYR A 39 4.32 5.24 -1.53
N LEU A 40 3.82 5.83 -2.61
CA LEU A 40 3.80 5.17 -3.92
C LEU A 40 5.20 4.91 -4.47
N GLU A 41 6.12 5.87 -4.30
CA GLU A 41 7.49 5.72 -4.81
C GLU A 41 8.20 4.54 -4.16
N GLU A 42 8.19 4.48 -2.83
CA GLU A 42 8.82 3.41 -2.07
C GLU A 42 8.15 2.05 -2.36
N PHE A 43 6.82 2.03 -2.39
CA PHE A 43 6.06 0.82 -2.71
C PHE A 43 6.41 0.28 -4.11
N THR A 44 6.58 1.17 -5.09
CA THR A 44 6.92 0.80 -6.47
C THR A 44 8.28 0.11 -6.55
N ARG A 45 9.25 0.51 -5.73
CA ARG A 45 10.57 -0.14 -5.66
C ARG A 45 10.50 -1.57 -5.14
N MET A 46 9.44 -1.93 -4.41
CA MET A 46 9.20 -3.28 -3.90
C MET A 46 8.42 -4.16 -4.88
N LEU A 47 7.97 -3.63 -6.02
CA LEU A 47 7.24 -4.40 -7.02
C LEU A 47 8.17 -5.22 -7.90
N THR A 48 7.70 -6.41 -8.28
CA THR A 48 8.40 -7.29 -9.24
C THR A 48 7.78 -7.16 -10.62
N GLU A 49 8.45 -7.69 -11.64
CA GLU A 49 7.96 -7.71 -13.04
C GLU A 49 6.54 -8.28 -13.17
N TYR A 50 6.20 -9.29 -12.36
CA TYR A 50 4.85 -9.86 -12.28
C TYR A 50 3.78 -8.80 -12.01
N HIS A 51 4.07 -7.85 -11.11
CA HIS A 51 3.13 -6.81 -10.71
C HIS A 51 2.95 -5.79 -11.84
N PHE A 52 4.06 -5.36 -12.44
CA PHE A 52 4.05 -4.41 -13.56
C PHE A 52 3.35 -4.97 -14.81
N LYS A 53 3.44 -6.29 -15.05
CA LYS A 53 2.72 -6.96 -16.15
C LYS A 53 1.20 -7.01 -15.95
N ARG A 54 0.72 -6.89 -14.72
CA ARG A 54 -0.71 -7.05 -14.38
C ARG A 54 -1.42 -5.75 -14.10
N SER A 55 -0.74 -4.77 -13.52
CA SER A 55 -1.34 -3.48 -13.21
C SER A 55 -0.33 -2.40 -12.85
N VAL A 56 -0.84 -1.19 -12.62
CA VAL A 56 -0.06 -0.03 -12.18
C VAL A 56 0.23 -0.09 -10.66
N PRO A 57 1.37 0.46 -10.20
CA PRO A 57 1.76 0.42 -8.79
C PRO A 57 0.71 0.98 -7.82
N ALA A 58 0.01 2.03 -8.23
CA ALA A 58 -1.02 2.66 -7.41
C ALA A 58 -2.20 1.71 -7.12
N LEU A 59 -2.56 0.84 -8.07
CA LEU A 59 -3.62 -0.15 -7.84
C LEU A 59 -3.14 -1.20 -6.84
N TRP A 60 -1.90 -1.69 -6.98
CA TRP A 60 -1.31 -2.63 -6.04
C TRP A 60 -1.24 -2.06 -4.62
N LEU A 61 -0.78 -0.81 -4.45
CA LEU A 61 -0.77 -0.17 -3.14
C LEU A 61 -2.17 -0.14 -2.52
N ASN A 62 -3.20 0.23 -3.30
CA ASN A 62 -4.59 0.20 -2.82
C ASN A 62 -5.07 -1.21 -2.44
N VAL A 63 -4.68 -2.25 -3.20
CA VAL A 63 -5.01 -3.64 -2.89
C VAL A 63 -4.41 -4.03 -1.53
N TYR A 64 -3.12 -3.78 -1.32
CA TYR A 64 -2.45 -4.10 -0.07
C TYR A 64 -3.03 -3.32 1.11
N VAL A 65 -3.26 -2.01 0.96
CA VAL A 65 -3.89 -1.19 2.02
C VAL A 65 -5.28 -1.74 2.39
N ARG A 66 -6.10 -2.13 1.40
CA ARG A 66 -7.42 -2.76 1.66
C ARG A 66 -7.30 -4.13 2.32
N MET A 67 -6.28 -4.91 1.98
CA MET A 67 -6.02 -6.19 2.66
C MET A 67 -5.72 -5.96 4.13
N ILE A 68 -4.85 -5.00 4.47
CA ILE A 68 -4.53 -4.63 5.86
C ILE A 68 -5.78 -4.11 6.59
N GLU A 69 -6.57 -3.25 5.96
CA GLU A 69 -7.82 -2.76 6.54
C GLU A 69 -8.79 -3.91 6.88
N LYS A 70 -8.94 -4.88 5.98
CA LYS A 70 -9.76 -6.08 6.24
C LYS A 70 -9.19 -6.93 7.38
N GLU A 71 -7.88 -7.16 7.40
CA GLU A 71 -7.22 -7.88 8.50
C GLU A 71 -7.47 -7.19 9.85
N LYS A 72 -7.44 -5.86 9.90
CA LYS A 72 -7.71 -5.09 11.14
C LYS A 72 -9.18 -5.09 11.54
N LYS A 73 -10.10 -5.15 10.58
CA LYS A 73 -11.54 -5.14 10.84
C LYS A 73 -12.09 -6.51 11.28
N TYR A 74 -11.49 -7.60 10.79
CA TYR A 74 -12.02 -8.96 10.97
C TYR A 74 -11.06 -9.92 11.67
N GLY A 75 -9.84 -9.49 12.02
CA GLY A 75 -8.83 -10.27 12.72
C GLY A 75 -8.68 -9.93 14.18
#